data_AF-B1PT56-F1
#
_entry.id   AF-B1PT56-F1
#
_cell.length_a   1.000
_cell.length_b   1.000
_cell.length_c   1.000
_cell.angle_alpha   90.00
_cell.angle_beta   90.00
_cell.angle_gamma   90.00
#
_symmetry.space_group_name_H-M   'P 1'
#
loop_
_entity.id
_entity.type
_entity.pdbx_description
1 polymer ?
#
loop_
_entity_poly.entity_id
_entity_poly.type
_entity_poly.pdbx_seq_one_letter_code
_entity_poly.pdbx_strand_id
1 'polypeptide(L)' 'MKQKNPKNTQNFITSKKHVKEILKYTNINKQDKIIEIGSGKGHFTKELVEMSQRVNAIEIDEGLCHA' A
#
# COMPACT_ATOMS: atom_id res chain seq x y z
N MET A 1 5.02 27.79 -5.44
CA MET A 1 4.49 26.41 -5.31
C MET A 1 3.06 26.51 -4.78
N LYS A 2 2.07 25.89 -5.42
CA LYS A 2 0.68 25.91 -4.92
C LYS A 2 0.64 25.19 -3.58
N GLN A 3 0.25 25.88 -2.50
CA GLN A 3 0.06 25.26 -1.19
C GLN A 3 -1.06 24.21 -1.32
N LYS A 4 -0.70 22.92 -1.32
CA LYS A 4 -1.67 21.85 -1.15
C LYS A 4 -1.97 21.74 0.34
N ASN A 5 -3.25 21.72 0.70
CA ASN A 5 -3.67 21.40 2.06
C ASN A 5 -3.03 20.05 2.44
N PRO A 6 -2.29 19.92 3.56
CA PRO A 6 -1.61 18.68 3.93
C PRO A 6 -2.54 17.46 3.94
N LYS A 7 -3.82 17.67 4.27
CA LYS A 7 -4.88 16.64 4.21
C LYS A 7 -5.09 16.04 2.81
N ASN A 8 -4.68 16.75 1.76
CA ASN A 8 -4.82 16.35 0.36
C ASN A 8 -3.48 15.93 -0.24
N THR A 9 -2.47 15.63 0.59
CA THR A 9 -1.16 15.17 0.16
C THR A 9 -0.99 13.68 0.46
N GLN A 10 -0.37 12.97 -0.48
CA GLN A 10 -0.01 11.56 -0.31
C GLN A 10 1.52 11.44 -0.30
N ASN A 11 2.05 10.73 0.68
CA ASN A 11 3.47 10.43 0.78
C ASN A 11 3.68 8.94 0.52
N PHE A 12 4.48 8.62 -0.49
CA PHE A 12 4.73 7.23 -0.87
C PHE A 12 6.04 6.75 -0.26
N ILE A 13 6.00 5.62 0.45
CA ILE A 13 7.21 4.87 0.81
C ILE A 13 7.66 4.11 -0.43
N THR A 14 8.58 4.69 -1.19
CA THR A 14 9.04 4.15 -2.49
C THR A 14 10.19 3.15 -2.36
N SER A 15 10.88 3.16 -1.22
CA SER A 15 12.03 2.29 -0.99
C SER A 15 11.58 0.86 -0.69
N LYS A 16 11.83 -0.04 -1.65
CA LYS A 16 11.54 -1.49 -1.50
C LYS A 16 12.16 -2.09 -0.24
N LYS A 17 13.35 -1.64 0.17
CA LYS A 17 14.00 -2.07 1.42
C LYS A 17 13.12 -1.77 2.62
N HIS A 18 12.64 -0.53 2.75
CA HIS A 18 11.82 -0.10 3.88
C HIS A 18 10.44 -0.78 3.89
N VAL A 19 9.82 -0.95 2.71
CA VAL A 19 8.57 -1.71 2.59
C VAL A 19 8.74 -3.13 3.16
N LYS A 20 9.77 -3.86 2.70
CA LYS A 20 10.06 -5.21 3.18
C LYS A 20 10.40 -5.24 4.67
N GLU A 21 11.15 -4.26 5.15
CA GLU A 21 11.51 -4.15 6.57
C GLU A 21 10.26 -3.96 7.45
N ILE A 22 9.33 -3.10 7.05
CA ILE A 22 8.06 -2.90 7.77
C ILE A 22 7.25 -4.20 7.77
N LEU A 23 7.14 -4.88 6.63
CA LEU A 23 6.35 -6.12 6.52
C LEU A 23 6.93 -7.28 7.35
N LYS A 24 8.21 -7.28 7.70
CA LYS A 24 8.82 -8.28 8.60
C LYS A 24 8.26 -8.23 10.02
N TYR A 25 7.66 -7.11 10.44
CA TYR A 25 7.03 -6.99 11.76
C TYR A 25 5.58 -7.50 11.78
N THR A 26 5.14 -8.17 10.72
CA THR A 26 3.83 -8.79 10.62
C THR A 26 3.96 -10.32 10.60
N ASN A 27 2.90 -11.02 10.97
CA ASN A 27 2.83 -12.49 10.87
C ASN A 27 1.98 -12.95 9.67
N ILE A 28 1.98 -12.14 8.59
CA ILE A 28 1.21 -12.43 7.38
C ILE A 28 1.73 -13.71 6.73
N ASN A 29 0.80 -14.58 6.34
CA ASN A 29 1.08 -15.82 5.63
C ASN A 29 0.04 -16.09 4.52
N LYS A 30 0.25 -17.18 3.78
CA LYS A 30 -0.52 -17.55 2.58
C LYS A 30 -1.98 -17.91 2.80
N GLN A 31 -2.45 -17.95 4.05
CA GLN A 31 -3.84 -18.20 4.42
C GLN A 31 -4.59 -16.90 4.73
N ASP A 32 -3.87 -15.78 4.86
CA ASP A 32 -4.46 -14.51 5.29
C ASP A 32 -5.15 -13.77 4.13
N LYS A 33 -6.26 -13.10 4.47
CA LYS A 33 -6.98 -12.17 3.59
C LYS A 33 -6.78 -10.76 4.15
N ILE A 34 -6.15 -9.90 3.37
CA ILE A 34 -5.73 -8.56 3.81
C ILE A 34 -6.69 -7.50 3.26
N ILE A 35 -6.96 -6.49 4.08
CA ILE A 35 -7.55 -5.23 3.66
C ILE A 35 -6.46 -4.15 3.77
N GLU A 36 -6.13 -3.51 2.66
CA GLU A 36 -5.17 -2.40 2.59
C GLU A 36 -5.94 -1.09 2.40
N ILE A 37 -5.73 -0.12 3.28
CA ILE A 37 -6.37 1.21 3.19
C ILE A 37 -5.32 2.20 2.68
N GLY A 38 -5.59 2.85 1.55
CA GLY A 38 -4.68 3.79 0.90
C GLY A 38 -3.50 3.09 0.23
N SER A 39 -3.77 2.22 -0.76
CA SER A 39 -2.73 1.52 -1.52
C SER A 39 -1.79 2.45 -2.28
N GLY A 40 -2.25 3.66 -2.61
CA GLY A 40 -1.49 4.64 -3.36
C GLY A 40 -0.93 4.03 -4.65
N LYS A 41 0.38 4.12 -4.84
CA LYS A 41 1.09 3.54 -6.00
C LYS A 41 1.34 2.02 -5.93
N GLY A 42 0.84 1.34 -4.90
CA GLY A 42 0.92 -0.12 -4.78
C GLY A 42 2.25 -0.69 -4.27
N HIS A 43 3.09 0.11 -3.61
CA HIS A 43 4.39 -0.35 -3.10
C HIS A 43 4.26 -1.47 -2.07
N PHE A 44 3.29 -1.36 -1.16
CA PHE A 44 2.97 -2.42 -0.20
C PHE A 44 2.10 -3.50 -0.84
N THR A 45 1.05 -3.11 -1.59
CA THR A 45 0.14 -4.03 -2.30
C THR A 45 0.89 -5.15 -3.03
N LYS A 46 1.96 -4.83 -3.77
CA LYS A 46 2.75 -5.81 -4.51
C LYS A 46 3.34 -6.90 -3.61
N GLU A 47 3.96 -6.51 -2.50
CA GLU A 47 4.58 -7.45 -1.57
C GLU A 47 3.51 -8.21 -0.77
N LEU A 48 2.40 -7.55 -0.41
CA LEU A 48 1.27 -8.17 0.30
C LEU A 48 0.59 -9.27 -0.52
N VAL A 49 0.45 -9.09 -1.84
CA VAL A 49 -0.06 -10.13 -2.76
C VAL A 49 0.90 -11.32 -2.81
N GLU A 50 2.21 -11.08 -2.79
CA GLU A 50 3.22 -12.13 -2.74
C GLU A 50 3.25 -12.88 -1.39
N MET A 51 2.77 -12.29 -0.30
CA MET A 51 2.81 -12.89 1.05
C MET A 51 1.51 -13.54 1.51
N SER A 52 0.37 -13.07 1.01
CA SER A 52 -0.97 -13.46 1.50
C SER A 52 -1.77 -14.32 0.51
N GLN A 53 -2.97 -14.74 0.92
CA GLN A 53 -3.92 -15.42 0.03
C GLN A 53 -4.56 -14.43 -0.94
N ARG A 54 -4.97 -13.26 -0.43
CA ARG A 54 -5.69 -12.21 -1.16
C ARG A 54 -5.52 -10.87 -0.48
N VAL A 55 -5.40 -9.81 -1.28
CA VAL A 55 -5.42 -8.42 -0.81
C VAL A 55 -6.61 -7.71 -1.44
N ASN A 56 -7.44 -7.05 -0.64
CA ASN A 56 -8.39 -6.05 -1.10
C ASN A 56 -7.83 -4.68 -0.77
N ALA A 57 -7.43 -3.93 -1.78
CA ALA A 57 -6.96 -2.56 -1.62
C ALA A 57 -8.13 -1.58 -1.77
N ILE A 58 -8.19 -0.58 -0.90
CA ILE A 58 -9.18 0.49 -0.90
C ILE A 58 -8.43 1.80 -1.10
N GLU A 59 -8.64 2.45 -2.24
CA GLU A 59 -8.02 3.72 -2.60
C GLU A 59 -9.11 4.74 -2.93
N ILE A 60 -8.96 5.95 -2.40
CA ILE A 60 -9.93 7.04 -2.57
C ILE A 60 -9.55 7.93 -3.77
N ASP A 61 -8.28 8.01 -4.11
CA ASP A 61 -7.82 8.67 -5.31
C ASP A 61 -8.08 7.78 -6.54
N GLU A 62 -9.21 7.99 -7.20
CA GLU A 62 -9.57 7.32 -8.46
C GLU A 62 -8.45 7.44 -9.51
N GLY A 63 -7.65 8.51 -9.44
CA GLY A 63 -6.45 8.75 -10.23
C GLY A 63 -5.40 7.63 -10.14
N LEU A 64 -5.43 6.84 -9.07
CA LEU A 64 -4.51 5.74 -8.80
C LEU A 64 -5.14 4.35 -8.98
N CYS A 65 -6.45 4.28 -9.23
CA CYS A 65 -7.22 3.04 -9.41
C CYS A 65 -7.22 2.55 -10.87
N HIS A 66 -6.12 2.71 -11.60
CA HIS A 66 -6.00 2.30 -12.99
C HIS A 66 -5.29 0.94 -13.13
N ALA A 67 -5.71 0.16 -14.12
CA ALA A 67 -5.14 -1.16 -14.45
C ALA A 67 -3.87 -1.07 -15.29
#